data_AF-A0A960FA98-F1
#
_entry.id   AF-A0A960FA98-F1
#
_cell.length_a   1.000
_cell.length_b   1.000
_cell.length_c   1.000
_cell.angle_alpha   90.00
_cell.angle_beta   90.00
_cell.angle_gamma   90.00
#
_symmetry.space_group_name_H-M   'P 1'
#
loop_
_entity.id
_entity.type
_entity.pdbx_description
1 polymer ?
#
loop_
_entity_poly.entity_id
_entity_poly.type
_entity_poly.pdbx_seq_one_letter_code
_entity_poly.pdbx_strand_id
1 'polypeptide(L)'
;MTTGESAWDRFPGYEITIEPWRGSARVHHGELILAESDAAIVVHESDHQDQLYLPVADVRWEHLTASLHHTVCPFKGEAAYWSLPLGDDVLPDVAWAYPDPLPETAGLRDHVAFYTDRVEVELIEPWSGDSTDAVTYRFPTWGDVTDLVRLIDVVDVDDDGARHTSPPYPDPPLGTFLEIPPDRRSRQVVEGGHLLA
;
A
#
# COMPACT_ATOMS: atom_id res chain seq x y z
N MET A 1 -22.92 1.72 19.90
CA MET A 1 -21.53 2.14 20.19
C MET A 1 -20.84 0.92 20.76
N THR A 2 -20.31 0.08 19.88
CA THR A 2 -19.52 -1.10 20.29
C THR A 2 -18.08 -0.79 19.90
N THR A 3 -17.45 0.10 20.66
CA THR A 3 -16.00 0.30 20.54
C THR A 3 -15.38 -1.01 21.03
N GLY A 4 -14.81 -1.79 20.10
CA GLY A 4 -13.95 -2.90 20.46
C GLY A 4 -12.83 -2.40 21.38
N GLU A 5 -12.47 -3.20 22.39
CA GLU A 5 -11.41 -2.85 23.32
C GLU A 5 -10.09 -2.63 22.55
N SER A 6 -9.47 -1.46 22.76
CA SER A 6 -8.16 -1.13 22.19
C SER A 6 -7.10 -2.13 22.67
N ALA A 7 -6.25 -2.60 21.77
CA ALA A 7 -5.16 -3.51 22.11
C ALA A 7 -3.81 -2.82 22.35
N TRP A 8 -3.72 -1.50 22.23
CA TRP A 8 -2.47 -0.73 22.39
C TRP A 8 -1.75 -1.04 23.71
N ASP A 9 -2.47 -1.03 24.84
CA ASP A 9 -1.89 -1.33 26.16
C ASP A 9 -1.37 -2.78 26.28
N ARG A 10 -1.96 -3.71 25.53
CA ARG A 10 -1.59 -5.14 25.54
C ARG A 10 -0.35 -5.41 24.67
N PHE A 11 -0.10 -4.58 23.67
CA PHE A 11 1.01 -4.75 22.72
C PHE A 11 1.84 -3.45 22.62
N PRO A 12 2.61 -3.11 23.68
CA PRO A 12 3.34 -1.84 23.74
C PRO A 12 4.48 -1.68 22.73
N GLY A 13 4.83 -2.74 22.00
CA GLY A 13 5.81 -2.70 20.89
C GLY A 13 5.16 -2.77 19.51
N TYR A 14 3.82 -2.78 19.43
CA TYR A 14 3.12 -2.67 18.16
C TYR A 14 3.11 -1.21 17.73
N GLU A 15 3.56 -0.95 16.51
CA GLU A 15 3.69 0.40 15.98
C GLU A 15 2.89 0.54 14.69
N ILE A 16 2.19 1.67 14.58
CA ILE A 16 1.59 2.18 13.36
C ILE A 16 2.12 3.60 13.18
N THR A 17 2.79 3.87 12.05
CA THR A 17 3.21 5.22 11.66
C THR A 17 2.49 5.67 10.40
N ILE A 18 2.26 6.97 10.31
CA ILE A 18 1.54 7.60 9.20
C ILE A 18 2.44 8.70 8.65
N GLU A 19 2.79 8.61 7.38
CA GLU A 19 3.74 9.52 6.73
C GLU A 19 3.15 10.08 5.43
N PRO A 20 3.29 11.39 5.15
CA PRO A 20 2.85 11.93 3.87
C PRO A 20 3.63 11.34 2.70
N TRP A 21 2.92 10.91 1.66
CA TRP A 21 3.50 10.54 0.38
C TRP A 21 3.98 11.80 -0.35
N ARG A 22 5.21 11.78 -0.88
CA ARG A 22 5.80 12.92 -1.60
C ARG A 22 5.71 12.70 -3.11
N GLY A 23 4.50 12.77 -3.64
CA GLY A 23 4.20 12.64 -5.05
C GLY A 23 2.70 12.59 -5.27
N SER A 24 2.28 12.24 -6.47
CA SER A 24 0.88 11.92 -6.74
C SER A 24 0.65 10.42 -6.66
N ALA A 25 -0.59 10.03 -6.40
CA ALA A 25 -1.08 8.67 -6.42
C ALA A 25 -2.29 8.59 -7.32
N ARG A 26 -2.42 7.49 -8.08
CA ARG A 26 -3.57 7.17 -8.90
C ARG A 26 -4.02 5.75 -8.59
N VAL A 27 -5.31 5.58 -8.35
CA VAL A 27 -5.95 4.28 -8.19
C VAL A 27 -6.89 4.06 -9.37
N HIS A 28 -6.78 2.91 -10.02
CA HIS A 28 -7.60 2.59 -11.17
C HIS A 28 -7.88 1.08 -11.29
N HIS A 29 -8.91 0.75 -12.07
CA HIS A 29 -9.20 -0.62 -12.49
C HIS A 29 -9.30 -0.61 -14.02
N GLY A 30 -8.24 -1.05 -14.69
CA GLY A 30 -8.09 -0.83 -16.13
C GLY A 30 -8.06 0.67 -16.45
N GLU A 31 -8.90 1.14 -17.37
CA GLU A 31 -8.98 2.57 -17.74
C GLU A 31 -9.85 3.42 -16.78
N LEU A 32 -10.54 2.78 -15.83
CA LEU A 32 -11.43 3.46 -14.89
C LEU A 32 -10.65 4.00 -13.70
N ILE A 33 -10.51 5.32 -13.61
CA ILE A 33 -9.91 5.98 -12.46
C ILE A 33 -10.89 5.98 -11.28
N LEU A 34 -10.44 5.48 -10.13
CA LEU A 34 -11.19 5.44 -8.87
C LEU A 34 -10.76 6.55 -7.91
N ALA A 35 -9.50 6.97 -7.94
CA ALA A 35 -8.99 8.08 -7.13
C ALA A 35 -7.69 8.64 -7.72
N GLU A 36 -7.45 9.94 -7.55
CA GLU A 36 -6.18 10.61 -7.88
C GLU A 36 -5.90 11.69 -6.83
N SER A 37 -4.72 11.66 -6.20
CA SER A 37 -4.39 12.58 -5.10
C SER A 37 -2.92 12.98 -5.12
N ASP A 38 -2.60 14.20 -4.68
CA ASP A 38 -1.25 14.66 -4.33
C ASP A 38 -1.02 14.75 -2.81
N ALA A 39 -2.01 14.29 -2.03
CA ALA A 39 -2.04 14.38 -0.57
C ALA A 39 -2.23 13.00 0.08
N ALA A 40 -1.78 11.94 -0.59
CA ALA A 40 -1.82 10.59 -0.04
C ALA A 40 -0.90 10.45 1.19
N ILE A 41 -1.22 9.49 2.05
CA ILE A 41 -0.40 9.08 3.20
C ILE A 41 -0.04 7.60 3.07
N VAL A 42 1.17 7.25 3.49
CA VAL A 42 1.61 5.86 3.65
C VAL A 42 1.49 5.48 5.11
N VAL A 43 0.91 4.32 5.37
CA VAL A 43 0.73 3.76 6.70
C VAL A 43 1.64 2.55 6.81
N HIS A 44 2.59 2.62 7.73
CA HIS A 44 3.46 1.52 8.08
C HIS A 44 2.94 0.88 9.36
N GLU A 45 2.81 -0.43 9.37
CA GLU A 45 2.33 -1.16 10.53
C GLU A 45 3.19 -2.40 10.77
N SER A 46 3.46 -2.65 12.05
CA SER A 46 4.29 -3.77 12.48
C SER A 46 3.77 -5.10 11.89
N ASP A 47 4.65 -5.81 11.19
CA ASP A 47 4.39 -7.09 10.53
C ASP A 47 3.36 -7.08 9.39
N HIS A 48 3.02 -5.91 8.85
CA HIS A 48 2.08 -5.76 7.73
C HIS A 48 2.74 -5.08 6.52
N GLN A 49 2.14 -5.27 5.35
CA GLN A 49 2.55 -4.55 4.16
C GLN A 49 2.05 -3.11 4.26
N ASP A 50 2.89 -2.17 3.84
CA ASP A 50 2.53 -0.75 3.77
C ASP A 50 1.23 -0.55 3.00
N GLN A 51 0.40 0.36 3.50
CA GLN A 51 -0.87 0.72 2.90
C GLN A 51 -0.87 2.18 2.49
N LEU A 52 -1.39 2.47 1.30
CA LEU A 52 -1.57 3.82 0.81
C LEU A 52 -3.02 4.26 1.06
N TYR A 53 -3.17 5.42 1.69
CA TYR A 53 -4.45 6.03 2.00
C TYR A 53 -4.55 7.37 1.27
N LEU A 54 -5.65 7.57 0.54
CA LEU A 54 -5.95 8.81 -0.16
C LEU A 54 -7.06 9.57 0.59
N PRO A 55 -7.07 10.91 0.60
CA PRO A 55 -8.17 11.69 1.16
C PRO A 55 -9.51 11.30 0.54
N VAL A 56 -10.57 11.21 1.35
CA VAL A 56 -11.93 10.89 0.86
C VAL A 56 -12.42 11.86 -0.23
N ALA A 57 -11.90 13.09 -0.24
CA ALA A 57 -12.27 14.11 -1.23
C ALA A 57 -11.74 13.80 -2.65
N ASP A 58 -10.70 12.97 -2.74
CA ASP A 58 -10.00 12.63 -3.98
C ASP A 58 -10.48 11.30 -4.60
N VAL A 59 -11.44 10.65 -3.93
CA VAL A 59 -12.07 9.40 -4.37
C VAL A 59 -13.31 9.72 -5.22
N ARG A 60 -13.43 9.04 -6.37
CA ARG A 60 -14.58 9.13 -7.29
C ARG A 60 -15.70 8.21 -6.83
N TRP A 61 -16.42 8.66 -5.81
CA TRP A 61 -17.49 7.88 -5.15
C TRP A 61 -18.63 7.46 -6.07
N GLU A 62 -18.83 8.13 -7.21
CA GLU A 62 -19.81 7.72 -8.23
C GLU A 62 -19.54 6.33 -8.82
N HIS A 63 -18.33 5.81 -8.67
CA HIS A 63 -17.94 4.47 -9.12
C HIS A 63 -18.04 3.42 -8.01
N LEU A 64 -18.27 3.83 -6.76
CA LEU A 64 -18.20 2.95 -5.60
C LEU A 64 -19.55 2.84 -4.90
N THR A 65 -19.88 1.65 -4.42
CA THR A 65 -21.10 1.39 -3.64
C THR A 65 -20.72 0.87 -2.26
N ALA A 66 -21.29 1.47 -1.21
CA ALA A 66 -21.07 1.03 0.16
C ALA A 66 -21.47 -0.43 0.35
N SER A 67 -20.60 -1.19 1.00
CA SER A 67 -20.82 -2.57 1.38
C SER A 67 -21.48 -2.65 2.76
N LEU A 68 -22.18 -3.75 3.03
CA LEU A 68 -22.63 -4.08 4.39
C LEU A 68 -21.52 -4.72 5.23
N HIS A 69 -20.39 -5.05 4.60
CA HIS A 69 -19.22 -5.60 5.26
C HIS A 69 -18.57 -4.56 6.17
N HIS A 70 -18.20 -5.02 7.36
CA HIS A 70 -17.48 -4.23 8.35
C HIS A 70 -16.55 -5.17 9.13
N THR A 71 -15.40 -4.66 9.54
CA THR A 71 -14.45 -5.40 10.37
C THR A 71 -13.97 -4.53 11.51
N VAL A 72 -13.51 -5.14 12.59
CA VAL A 72 -12.99 -4.41 13.75
C VAL A 72 -11.51 -4.74 13.90
N CYS A 73 -10.67 -3.73 13.72
CA CYS A 73 -9.26 -3.78 14.03
C CYS A 73 -9.05 -3.25 15.45
N PRO A 74 -8.36 -4.00 16.35
CA PRO A 74 -8.15 -3.56 17.72
C PRO A 74 -7.16 -2.38 17.86
N PHE A 75 -6.46 -1.99 16.79
CA PHE A 75 -5.52 -0.85 16.76
C PHE A 75 -6.04 0.35 15.97
N LYS A 76 -6.96 0.13 15.02
CA LYS A 76 -7.46 1.17 14.11
C LYS A 76 -8.94 1.50 14.29
N GLY A 77 -9.75 0.60 14.84
CA GLY A 77 -11.20 0.78 15.01
C GLY A 77 -12.04 -0.03 14.02
N GLU A 78 -13.27 0.42 13.76
CA GLU A 78 -14.19 -0.26 12.84
C GLU A 78 -13.97 0.24 11.39
N ALA A 79 -13.72 -0.70 10.48
CA ALA A 79 -13.54 -0.44 9.06
C ALA A 79 -14.87 -0.55 8.30
N ALA A 80 -15.09 0.41 7.40
CA ALA A 80 -16.18 0.40 6.41
C ALA A 80 -15.61 0.09 5.02
N TYR A 81 -16.42 -0.53 4.16
CA TYR A 81 -15.98 -1.04 2.86
C TYR A 81 -16.87 -0.57 1.71
N TRP A 82 -16.29 -0.50 0.51
CA TRP A 82 -16.98 -0.17 -0.74
C TRP A 82 -16.57 -1.11 -1.87
N SER A 83 -17.54 -1.49 -2.69
CA SER A 83 -17.39 -2.36 -3.85
C SER A 83 -17.47 -1.55 -5.15
N LEU A 84 -16.86 -2.06 -6.22
CA LEU A 84 -16.90 -1.48 -7.56
C LEU A 84 -17.86 -2.27 -8.46
N PRO A 85 -19.01 -1.69 -8.87
CA PRO A 85 -19.89 -2.30 -9.86
C PRO A 85 -19.27 -2.28 -11.26
N LEU A 86 -19.32 -3.40 -11.97
CA LEU A 86 -18.78 -3.60 -13.32
C LEU A 86 -19.85 -4.17 -14.25
N GLY A 87 -20.90 -3.37 -14.50
CA GLY A 87 -22.05 -3.81 -15.29
C GLY A 87 -22.87 -4.86 -14.55
N ASP A 88 -22.85 -6.10 -15.03
CA ASP A 88 -23.54 -7.24 -14.41
C ASP A 88 -22.73 -7.92 -13.30
N ASP A 89 -21.45 -7.56 -13.17
CA ASP A 89 -20.54 -8.08 -12.14
C ASP A 89 -20.23 -7.03 -11.06
N VAL A 90 -19.64 -7.49 -9.95
CA VAL A 90 -19.15 -6.62 -8.87
C VAL A 90 -17.77 -7.09 -8.42
N LEU A 91 -16.85 -6.15 -8.27
CA LEU A 91 -15.60 -6.38 -7.58
C LEU A 91 -15.82 -5.99 -6.10
N PRO A 92 -15.90 -6.97 -5.18
CA PRO A 92 -16.34 -6.70 -3.82
C PRO A 92 -15.25 -6.01 -2.99
N ASP A 93 -15.69 -5.11 -2.11
CA ASP A 93 -14.90 -4.52 -1.02
C ASP A 93 -13.53 -3.99 -1.47
N VAL A 94 -13.44 -3.37 -2.65
CA VAL A 94 -12.19 -2.87 -3.26
C VAL A 94 -11.51 -1.78 -2.46
N ALA A 95 -12.28 -1.03 -1.69
CA ALA A 95 -11.82 0.09 -0.89
C ALA A 95 -12.31 -0.05 0.56
N TRP A 96 -11.52 0.43 1.51
CA TRP A 96 -11.89 0.50 2.91
C TRP A 96 -11.39 1.79 3.57
N ALA A 97 -12.02 2.15 4.67
CA ALA A 97 -11.68 3.30 5.49
C ALA A 97 -12.01 3.04 6.95
N TYR A 98 -11.46 3.85 7.84
CA TYR A 98 -11.84 3.91 9.25
C TYR A 98 -12.60 5.22 9.51
N PRO A 99 -13.94 5.23 9.49
CA PRO A 99 -14.72 6.47 9.68
C PRO A 99 -14.61 7.04 11.09
N ASP A 100 -14.40 6.16 12.07
CA ASP A 100 -14.18 6.53 13.47
C ASP A 100 -12.96 5.78 14.02
N PRO A 101 -11.74 6.20 13.63
CA PRO A 101 -10.52 5.53 14.04
C PRO A 101 -10.25 5.74 15.54
N LEU A 102 -9.46 4.83 16.13
CA LEU A 102 -9.00 4.99 17.51
C LEU A 102 -8.10 6.24 17.66
N PRO A 103 -7.98 6.83 18.86
CA PRO A 103 -7.20 8.05 19.08
C PRO A 103 -5.75 7.98 18.58
N GLU A 104 -5.10 6.83 18.75
CA GLU A 104 -3.72 6.57 18.33
C GLU A 104 -3.56 6.58 16.80
N THR A 105 -4.63 6.32 16.06
CA THR A 105 -4.66 6.26 14.59
C THR A 105 -5.59 7.31 13.99
N ALA A 106 -5.87 8.38 14.73
CA ALA A 106 -6.79 9.46 14.32
C ALA A 106 -6.40 10.12 12.98
N GLY A 107 -5.14 10.02 12.56
CA GLY A 107 -4.67 10.49 11.25
C GLY A 107 -5.27 9.74 10.05
N LEU A 108 -5.85 8.55 10.25
CA LEU A 108 -6.57 7.79 9.21
C LEU A 108 -7.98 8.34 8.94
N ARG A 109 -8.48 9.24 9.80
CA ARG A 109 -9.79 9.86 9.61
C ARG A 109 -9.82 10.57 8.26
N ASP A 110 -10.94 10.45 7.56
CA ASP A 110 -11.16 11.06 6.24
C ASP A 110 -10.19 10.57 5.16
N HIS A 111 -9.66 9.35 5.29
CA HIS A 111 -8.87 8.69 4.26
C HIS A 111 -9.40 7.29 3.89
N VAL A 112 -9.09 6.86 2.67
CA VAL A 112 -9.53 5.60 2.05
C VAL A 112 -8.33 4.87 1.47
N ALA A 113 -8.22 3.58 1.74
CA ALA A 113 -7.25 2.68 1.12
C ALA A 113 -7.93 1.72 0.15
N PHE A 114 -7.13 1.12 -0.73
CA PHE A 114 -7.59 0.23 -1.79
C PHE A 114 -6.78 -1.06 -1.84
N TYR A 115 -7.44 -2.16 -2.18
CA TYR A 115 -6.81 -3.49 -2.20
C TYR A 115 -6.01 -3.67 -3.49
N THR A 116 -4.68 -3.71 -3.37
CA THR A 116 -3.75 -3.74 -4.52
C THR A 116 -3.77 -5.04 -5.31
N ASP A 117 -4.40 -6.10 -4.78
CA ASP A 117 -4.72 -7.35 -5.49
C ASP A 117 -5.98 -7.25 -6.35
N ARG A 118 -6.79 -6.19 -6.16
CA ARG A 118 -8.06 -5.95 -6.87
C ARG A 118 -8.01 -4.77 -7.82
N VAL A 119 -7.23 -3.74 -7.48
CA VAL A 119 -7.06 -2.53 -8.29
C VAL A 119 -5.59 -2.18 -8.45
N GLU A 120 -5.26 -1.42 -9.48
CA GLU A 120 -3.94 -0.87 -9.68
C GLU A 120 -3.76 0.42 -8.88
N VAL A 121 -2.62 0.55 -8.21
CA VAL A 121 -2.20 1.76 -7.51
C VAL A 121 -0.85 2.18 -8.07
N GLU A 122 -0.84 3.34 -8.72
CA GLU A 122 0.35 3.96 -9.28
C GLU A 122 0.77 5.15 -8.40
N LEU A 123 2.06 5.21 -8.09
CA LEU A 123 2.70 6.35 -7.45
C LEU A 123 3.54 7.08 -8.48
N ILE A 124 3.46 8.41 -8.48
CA ILE A 124 4.04 9.29 -9.47
C ILE A 124 4.94 10.28 -8.74
N GLU A 125 6.24 10.09 -8.85
CA GLU A 125 7.22 11.02 -8.29
C GLU A 125 7.60 12.10 -9.31
N PRO A 126 7.58 13.38 -8.91
CA PRO A 126 8.15 14.43 -9.73
C PRO A 126 9.67 14.26 -9.77
N TRP A 127 10.23 14.05 -10.96
CA TRP A 127 11.68 14.05 -11.14
C TRP A 127 12.25 15.42 -10.80
N SER A 128 13.28 15.46 -9.95
CA SER A 128 13.87 16.71 -9.46
C SER A 128 14.90 17.34 -10.43
N GLY A 129 14.89 16.97 -11.71
CA GLY A 129 15.79 17.51 -12.74
C GLY A 129 15.11 18.45 -13.74
N ASP A 130 15.86 18.91 -14.74
CA ASP A 130 15.37 19.79 -15.82
C ASP A 130 14.45 19.05 -16.84
N SER A 131 14.01 17.83 -16.51
CA SER A 131 13.10 17.02 -17.31
C SER A 131 11.71 16.96 -16.67
N THR A 132 10.68 17.08 -17.50
CA THR A 132 9.26 16.87 -17.13
C THR A 132 8.88 15.40 -16.95
N ASP A 133 9.82 14.47 -17.11
CA ASP A 133 9.53 13.05 -16.97
C ASP A 133 9.17 12.72 -15.51
N ALA A 134 8.01 12.12 -15.28
CA ALA A 134 7.64 11.59 -13.98
C ALA A 134 8.05 10.11 -13.88
N VAL A 135 8.46 9.66 -12.70
CA VAL A 135 8.72 8.25 -12.45
C VAL A 135 7.46 7.63 -11.87
N THR A 136 6.89 6.67 -12.59
CA THR A 136 5.71 5.92 -12.15
C THR A 136 6.11 4.52 -11.69
N TYR A 137 5.58 4.09 -10.56
CA TYR A 137 5.75 2.72 -10.04
C TYR A 137 4.46 2.22 -9.41
N ARG A 138 4.34 0.89 -9.35
CA ARG A 138 3.19 0.22 -8.74
C ARG A 138 3.39 0.12 -7.24
N PHE A 139 2.35 0.43 -6.47
CA PHE A 139 2.32 0.21 -5.03
C PHE A 139 1.82 -1.21 -4.70
N PRO A 140 2.37 -1.89 -3.69
CA PRO A 140 3.48 -1.47 -2.81
C PRO A 140 4.81 -1.33 -3.56
N THR A 141 5.64 -0.35 -3.15
CA THR A 141 6.93 -0.06 -3.80
C THR A 141 7.97 -1.16 -3.61
N TRP A 142 7.90 -1.82 -2.45
CA TRP A 142 8.58 -3.06 -2.18
C TRP A 142 7.51 -4.14 -2.26
N GLY A 143 7.36 -4.72 -3.44
CA GLY A 143 6.47 -5.84 -3.62
C GLY A 143 6.94 -7.09 -2.88
N ASP A 144 6.38 -8.24 -3.23
CA ASP A 144 6.81 -9.50 -2.61
C ASP A 144 8.23 -9.90 -3.08
N VAL A 145 8.77 -11.01 -2.58
CA VAL A 145 10.15 -11.48 -2.94
C VAL A 145 10.36 -11.58 -4.46
N THR A 146 9.30 -11.71 -5.25
CA THR A 146 9.34 -11.75 -6.72
C THR A 146 9.69 -10.40 -7.34
N ASP A 147 9.37 -9.29 -6.69
CA ASP A 147 9.66 -7.92 -7.16
C ASP A 147 11.11 -7.50 -6.89
N LEU A 148 11.76 -8.08 -5.86
CA LEU A 148 13.20 -7.93 -5.60
C LEU A 148 14.07 -8.45 -6.75
N VAL A 149 13.59 -9.44 -7.51
CA VAL A 149 14.31 -9.99 -8.67
C VAL A 149 14.33 -9.01 -9.86
N ARG A 150 13.45 -8.00 -9.87
CA ARG A 150 13.36 -6.99 -10.94
C ARG A 150 14.03 -5.65 -10.61
N LEU A 151 14.46 -5.44 -9.36
CA LEU A 151 15.00 -4.16 -8.89
C LEU A 151 16.51 -4.00 -9.08
N ILE A 152 17.23 -5.11 -9.25
CA ILE A 152 18.65 -5.10 -9.62
C ILE A 152 18.68 -5.49 -11.10
N ASP A 153 19.39 -4.73 -11.94
CA ASP A 153 19.67 -5.06 -13.33
C ASP A 153 20.50 -6.36 -13.41
N VAL A 154 19.86 -7.47 -13.10
CA VAL A 154 20.42 -8.81 -13.05
C VAL A 154 20.18 -9.43 -14.41
N VAL A 155 21.28 -9.71 -15.09
CA VAL A 155 21.26 -10.54 -16.29
C VAL A 155 21.76 -11.93 -15.93
N ASP A 156 21.12 -12.94 -16.52
CA ASP A 156 21.58 -14.33 -16.42
C ASP A 156 22.97 -14.45 -17.04
N VAL A 157 23.88 -15.08 -16.28
CA VAL A 157 25.26 -15.34 -16.71
C VAL A 157 25.34 -16.65 -17.49
N ASP A 158 24.38 -17.55 -17.29
CA ASP A 158 24.29 -18.86 -17.91
C ASP A 158 22.85 -19.17 -18.37
N ASP A 159 22.74 -19.99 -19.41
CA ASP A 159 21.46 -20.39 -20.03
C ASP A 159 20.55 -21.18 -19.08
N ASP A 160 21.09 -21.68 -17.97
CA ASP A 160 20.36 -22.45 -16.95
C ASP A 160 19.73 -21.56 -15.85
N GLY A 161 19.96 -20.24 -15.89
CA GLY A 161 19.37 -19.27 -14.95
C GLY A 161 19.82 -19.45 -13.51
N ALA A 162 20.98 -20.08 -13.29
CA ALA A 162 21.49 -20.42 -11.96
C ALA A 162 22.45 -19.36 -11.41
N ARG A 163 23.00 -18.51 -12.29
CA ARG A 163 23.96 -17.47 -11.92
C ARG A 163 23.57 -16.14 -12.54
N HIS A 164 23.74 -15.10 -11.74
CA HIS A 164 23.23 -13.77 -11.99
C HIS A 164 24.36 -12.75 -11.85
N THR A 165 24.47 -11.77 -12.75
CA THR A 165 25.44 -10.66 -12.66
C THR A 165 24.77 -9.33 -12.93
N SER A 166 25.33 -8.26 -12.36
CA SER A 166 25.05 -6.87 -12.75
C SER A 166 26.23 -6.34 -13.56
N PRO A 167 26.03 -5.53 -14.62
CA PRO A 167 27.13 -4.77 -15.21
C PRO A 167 27.75 -3.82 -14.16
N PRO A 168 29.06 -3.55 -14.20
CA PRO A 168 29.71 -2.65 -13.26
C PRO A 168 29.20 -1.22 -13.46
N TYR A 169 28.72 -0.62 -12.37
CA TYR A 169 28.30 0.78 -12.33
C TYR A 169 29.47 1.70 -12.71
N PRO A 170 29.30 2.69 -13.60
CA PRO A 170 30.32 3.70 -13.82
C PRO A 170 30.41 4.60 -12.59
N ASP A 171 31.37 4.28 -11.71
CA ASP A 171 31.90 5.09 -10.61
C ASP A 171 30.87 5.54 -9.55
N PRO A 172 30.50 4.68 -8.57
CA PRO A 172 29.72 5.11 -7.42
C PRO A 172 30.59 5.97 -6.47
N PRO A 173 30.09 7.09 -5.93
CA PRO A 173 30.79 7.82 -4.88
C PRO A 173 30.99 6.88 -3.68
N LEU A 174 32.23 6.83 -3.17
CA LEU A 174 32.66 5.97 -2.08
C LEU A 174 31.77 6.11 -0.83
N GLY A 175 31.06 5.04 -0.48
CA GLY A 175 30.72 4.69 0.90
C GLY A 175 29.22 4.67 1.23
N THR A 176 28.66 3.46 1.42
CA THR A 176 28.21 2.92 2.71
C THR A 176 27.49 1.60 2.44
N PHE A 177 28.03 0.48 2.92
CA PHE A 177 27.33 -0.80 2.91
C PHE A 177 26.25 -0.77 3.98
N LEU A 178 24.98 -0.96 3.60
CA LEU A 178 23.89 -1.20 4.53
C LEU A 178 23.91 -2.68 4.92
N GLU A 179 24.17 -2.98 6.19
CA GLU A 179 23.95 -4.32 6.74
C GLU A 179 22.44 -4.56 6.87
N ILE A 180 21.91 -5.53 6.11
CA ILE A 180 20.50 -5.97 6.22
C ILE A 180 20.42 -7.07 7.30
N PRO A 181 19.66 -6.88 8.40
CA PRO A 181 19.47 -7.92 9.40
C PRO A 181 18.69 -9.12 8.83
N PRO A 182 19.06 -10.37 9.16
CA PRO A 182 18.45 -11.55 8.56
C PRO A 182 17.25 -12.06 9.37
N ASP A 183 16.16 -11.30 9.49
CA ASP A 183 14.89 -11.83 10.03
C ASP A 183 13.63 -11.00 9.73
N ARG A 184 13.35 -10.69 8.45
CA ARG A 184 11.99 -10.30 8.05
C ARG A 184 11.41 -11.30 7.06
N ARG A 185 10.73 -12.32 7.58
CA ARG A 185 9.78 -13.09 6.77
C ARG A 185 8.46 -12.33 6.79
N SER A 186 8.16 -11.61 5.71
CA SER A 186 6.83 -11.06 5.46
C SER A 186 5.82 -12.20 5.46
N ARG A 187 4.93 -12.24 6.45
CA ARG A 187 3.71 -13.03 6.35
C ARG A 187 2.68 -12.14 5.67
N GLN A 188 2.14 -12.57 4.54
CA GLN A 188 0.88 -12.01 4.06
C GLN A 188 -0.18 -12.38 5.09
N VAL A 189 -0.56 -11.41 5.93
CA VAL A 189 -1.71 -11.51 6.81
C VAL A 189 -2.70 -10.46 6.35
N VAL A 190 -3.94 -10.92 6.24
CA VAL A 190 -5.07 -10.20 5.68
C VAL A 190 -5.40 -8.96 6.53
N GLU A 191 -5.01 -7.80 6.03
CA GLU A 191 -5.45 -6.49 6.53
C GLU A 191 -6.93 -6.30 6.18
N GLY A 192 -7.75 -5.99 7.18
CA GLY A 192 -9.20 -5.85 7.01
C GLY A 192 -10.01 -7.14 7.17
N GLY A 193 -9.54 -8.11 7.97
CA GLY A 193 -10.42 -9.11 8.58
C GLY A 193 -11.12 -10.10 7.64
N HIS A 194 -10.52 -10.45 6.49
CA HIS A 194 -10.97 -11.61 5.73
C HIS A 194 -10.43 -12.90 6.38
N LEU A 195 -11.28 -13.58 7.16
CA LEU A 195 -11.16 -15.02 7.35
C LEU A 195 -11.58 -15.66 6.02
N LEU A 196 -10.61 -16.09 5.21
CA LEU A 196 -10.91 -17.04 4.15
C LEU A 196 -11.31 -18.36 4.82
N ALA A 197 -12.52 -18.82 4.51
CA ALA A 197 -13.06 -20.12 4.92
C ALA A 197 -12.23 -21.28 4.34
#